data_AF-A0AAE3AJC5-F1
#
_entry.id   AF-A0AAE3AJC5-F1
#
_cell.length_a   1.000
_cell.length_b   1.000
_cell.length_c   1.000
_cell.angle_alpha   90.00
_cell.angle_beta   90.00
_cell.angle_gamma   90.00
#
_symmetry.space_group_name_H-M   'P 1'
#
loop_
_entity.id
_entity.type
_entity.pdbx_description
1 polymer ?
#
loop_
_entity_poly.entity_id
_entity_poly.type
_entity_poly.pdbx_seq_one_letter_code
_entity_poly.pdbx_strand_id
1 'polypeptide(L)'
;MPRRYSYPENLLSALHLNEETQRMISYDALTDDQRKGVEYALSALSEREQIVLREHFCEGIGYKAIGLHYNLSESRTRNIIRDALCWLHKNPAWLYYITDGFEARTAYLRQQLQMEEQIYCERCGITSPTHLYYQGLEALHLPAKCYNPLSRNDVKTVREVLIFLCSSAQIRNFGALSATTVREYLAREKLLPAGGALPCCNAKTPRLDLEVEVFRTLNTHS
;
A
#
# COMPACT_ATOMS: atom_id res chain seq x y z
N MET A 1 39.40 -8.21 4.76
CA MET A 1 38.61 -6.96 4.84
C MET A 1 37.16 -7.33 4.56
N PRO A 2 36.19 -7.09 5.44
CA PRO A 2 34.79 -7.29 5.07
C PRO A 2 34.48 -6.32 3.92
N ARG A 3 33.90 -6.82 2.82
CA ARG A 3 33.46 -5.97 1.72
C ARG A 3 32.52 -4.92 2.32
N ARG A 4 32.85 -3.63 2.21
CA ARG A 4 31.86 -2.57 2.42
C ARG A 4 30.90 -2.69 1.25
N TYR A 5 29.73 -3.29 1.50
CA TYR A 5 28.67 -3.38 0.52
C TYR A 5 28.35 -1.99 -0.03
N SER A 6 28.23 -1.87 -1.35
CA SER A 6 27.80 -0.63 -2.01
C SER A 6 26.29 -0.61 -2.16
N TYR A 7 25.72 0.55 -2.44
CA TYR A 7 24.30 0.63 -2.78
C TYR A 7 23.98 -0.21 -4.04
N PRO A 8 22.85 -0.94 -4.08
CA PRO A 8 21.83 -1.10 -3.03
C PRO A 8 22.07 -2.27 -2.05
N GLU A 9 23.13 -3.07 -2.21
CA GLU A 9 23.43 -4.26 -1.41
C GLU A 9 23.50 -3.98 0.10
N ASN A 10 24.09 -2.84 0.50
CA ASN A 10 24.15 -2.42 1.90
C ASN A 10 22.76 -2.17 2.52
N LEU A 11 21.84 -1.58 1.76
CA LEU A 11 20.45 -1.36 2.17
C LEU A 11 19.69 -2.69 2.23
N LEU A 12 19.81 -3.53 1.20
CA LEU A 12 19.10 -4.82 1.17
C LEU A 12 19.56 -5.76 2.29
N SER A 13 20.86 -5.71 2.63
CA SER A 13 21.40 -6.41 3.79
C SER A 13 20.85 -5.86 5.10
N ALA A 14 20.76 -4.53 5.25
CA ALA A 14 20.16 -3.90 6.43
C ALA A 14 18.66 -4.19 6.57
N LEU A 15 17.97 -4.43 5.45
CA LEU A 15 16.58 -4.87 5.41
C LEU A 15 16.41 -6.37 5.65
N HIS A 16 17.47 -7.19 5.71
CA HIS A 16 17.34 -8.64 5.79
C HIS A 16 16.34 -9.18 4.73
N LEU A 17 16.43 -8.64 3.51
CA LEU A 17 15.37 -8.78 2.50
C LEU A 17 15.03 -10.25 2.18
N ASN A 18 16.04 -11.09 1.98
CA ASN A 18 15.89 -12.51 1.68
C ASN A 18 15.21 -13.27 2.83
N GLU A 19 15.59 -12.98 4.08
CA GLU A 19 14.98 -13.58 5.26
C GLU A 19 13.51 -13.17 5.40
N GLU A 20 13.22 -11.87 5.27
CA GLU A 20 11.88 -11.30 5.43
C GLU A 20 10.90 -11.74 4.34
N THR A 21 11.40 -11.96 3.11
CA THR A 21 10.56 -12.36 1.96
C THR A 21 10.62 -13.86 1.66
N GLN A 22 11.46 -14.62 2.36
CA GLN A 22 11.75 -16.04 2.07
C GLN A 22 12.15 -16.24 0.60
N ARG A 23 12.97 -15.32 0.07
CA ARG A 23 13.53 -15.37 -1.28
C ARG A 23 15.04 -15.54 -1.21
N MET A 24 15.64 -15.97 -2.31
CA MET A 24 17.10 -16.07 -2.44
C MET A 24 17.53 -15.28 -3.68
N ILE A 25 17.47 -13.95 -3.59
CA ILE A 25 18.02 -13.08 -4.64
C ILE A 25 19.47 -12.72 -4.33
N SER A 26 20.27 -12.50 -5.37
CA SER A 26 21.63 -11.97 -5.25
C SER A 26 21.57 -10.44 -5.21
N TYR A 27 22.09 -9.84 -4.13
CA TYR A 27 22.07 -8.39 -3.95
C TYR A 27 23.13 -7.67 -4.81
N ASP A 28 24.18 -8.37 -5.23
CA ASP A 28 25.24 -7.85 -6.08
C ASP A 28 24.88 -7.87 -7.58
N ALA A 29 23.87 -8.65 -7.97
CA ALA A 29 23.42 -8.79 -9.36
C ALA A 29 21.90 -8.55 -9.54
N LEU A 30 21.37 -7.48 -8.94
CA LEU A 30 19.97 -7.09 -9.16
C LEU A 30 19.69 -6.74 -10.62
N THR A 31 18.57 -7.24 -11.13
CA THR A 31 18.03 -6.83 -12.44
C THR A 31 17.52 -5.39 -12.40
N ASP A 32 17.37 -4.76 -13.56
CA ASP A 32 16.80 -3.41 -13.66
C ASP A 32 15.39 -3.33 -13.05
N ASP A 33 14.61 -4.41 -13.18
CA ASP A 33 13.27 -4.48 -12.61
C ASP A 33 13.26 -4.53 -11.08
N GLN A 34 14.22 -5.27 -10.49
CA GLN A 34 14.41 -5.31 -9.04
C GLN A 34 14.92 -3.96 -8.51
N ARG A 35 15.78 -3.26 -9.27
CA ARG A 35 16.24 -1.90 -8.93
C ARG A 35 15.09 -0.89 -8.93
N LYS A 36 14.19 -0.96 -9.92
CA LYS A 36 12.93 -0.19 -9.88
C LYS A 36 12.11 -0.51 -8.65
N GLY A 37 12.07 -1.79 -8.25
CA GLY A 37 11.44 -2.25 -7.01
C GLY A 37 11.99 -1.56 -5.76
N VAL A 38 13.31 -1.40 -5.67
CA VAL A 38 13.95 -0.66 -4.55
C VAL A 38 13.46 0.78 -4.51
N GLU A 39 13.54 1.51 -5.62
CA GLU A 39 13.09 2.91 -5.67
C GLU A 39 11.59 3.02 -5.34
N TYR A 40 10.77 2.11 -5.83
CA TYR A 40 9.34 2.08 -5.53
C TYR A 40 9.06 1.84 -4.04
N ALA A 41 9.74 0.88 -3.41
CA ALA A 41 9.59 0.62 -1.98
C ALA A 41 10.04 1.83 -1.13
N LEU A 42 11.13 2.49 -1.51
CA LEU A 42 11.61 3.69 -0.82
C LEU A 42 10.67 4.90 -0.98
N SER A 43 9.97 4.99 -2.11
CA SER A 43 9.00 6.08 -2.36
C SER A 43 7.83 6.11 -1.37
N ALA A 44 7.57 5.00 -0.67
CA ALA A 44 6.54 4.89 0.35
C ALA A 44 6.89 5.61 1.67
N LEU A 45 8.18 5.87 1.90
CA LEU A 45 8.67 6.56 3.09
C LEU A 45 8.43 8.07 3.00
N SER A 46 8.48 8.77 4.13
CA SER A 46 8.41 10.24 4.10
C SER A 46 9.63 10.84 3.39
N GLU A 47 9.47 12.02 2.79
CA GLU A 47 10.55 12.73 2.09
C GLU A 47 11.82 12.83 2.96
N ARG A 48 11.65 13.13 4.26
CA ARG A 48 12.76 13.20 5.21
C ARG A 48 13.48 11.86 5.40
N GLU A 49 12.73 10.77 5.48
CA GLU A 49 13.31 9.41 5.60
C GLU A 49 14.04 9.02 4.31
N GLN A 50 13.45 9.30 3.15
CA GLN A 50 14.05 9.04 1.85
C GLN A 50 15.39 9.78 1.70
N ILE A 51 15.43 11.07 2.03
CA ILE A 51 16.65 11.90 1.96
C ILE A 51 17.75 11.31 2.84
N VAL A 52 17.44 11.05 4.12
CA VAL A 52 18.43 10.55 5.09
C VAL A 52 18.92 9.14 4.71
N LEU A 53 18.04 8.28 4.20
CA LEU A 53 18.42 6.96 3.70
C LEU A 53 19.33 7.05 2.48
N ARG A 54 19.02 7.93 1.52
CA ARG A 54 19.82 8.12 0.31
C ARG A 54 21.23 8.60 0.66
N GLU A 55 21.36 9.61 1.52
CA GLU A 55 22.68 10.08 1.97
C GLU A 55 23.48 8.98 2.69
N HIS A 56 22.82 8.18 3.51
CA HIS A 56 23.51 7.13 4.26
C HIS A 56 23.93 5.96 3.37
N PHE A 57 22.99 5.40 2.61
CA PHE A 57 23.20 4.16 1.87
C PHE A 57 23.77 4.39 0.47
N CYS A 58 23.34 5.42 -0.26
CA CYS A 58 23.86 5.72 -1.61
C CYS A 58 25.19 6.47 -1.54
N GLU A 59 25.24 7.56 -0.78
CA GLU A 59 26.43 8.44 -0.71
C GLU A 59 27.46 7.99 0.34
N GLY A 60 27.10 7.03 1.20
CA GLY A 60 28.00 6.49 2.22
C GLY A 60 28.30 7.47 3.36
N ILE A 61 27.44 8.49 3.56
CA ILE A 61 27.64 9.53 4.57
C ILE A 61 27.31 8.96 5.96
N GLY A 62 28.22 9.19 6.92
CA GLY A 62 28.03 8.75 8.30
C GLY A 62 26.96 9.56 9.03
N TYR A 63 26.29 8.95 10.01
CA TYR A 63 25.16 9.55 10.75
C TYR A 63 25.45 10.94 11.33
N LYS A 64 26.68 11.16 11.83
CA LYS A 64 27.11 12.44 12.41
C LYS A 64 27.17 13.54 11.35
N ALA A 65 27.67 13.23 10.16
CA ALA A 65 27.79 14.19 9.06
C ALA A 65 26.41 14.57 8.51
N ILE A 66 25.54 13.58 8.27
CA ILE A 66 24.12 13.82 7.92
C ILE A 66 23.44 14.71 8.97
N GLY A 67 23.68 14.40 10.26
CA GLY A 67 23.15 15.20 11.37
C GLY A 67 23.58 16.67 11.29
N LEU A 68 24.84 16.93 11.00
CA LEU A 68 25.34 18.30 10.80
C LEU A 68 24.68 19.01 9.61
N HIS A 69 24.49 18.31 8.47
CA HIS A 69 23.87 18.89 7.27
C HIS A 69 22.40 19.32 7.51
N TYR A 70 21.66 18.56 8.32
CA TYR A 70 20.24 18.80 8.58
C TYR A 70 19.91 19.35 9.97
N ASN A 71 20.91 19.82 10.72
CA ASN A 71 20.77 20.30 12.11
C ASN A 71 20.07 19.29 13.03
N LEU A 72 20.45 18.02 12.93
CA LEU A 72 19.98 16.90 13.76
C LEU A 72 21.12 16.34 14.61
N SER A 73 20.78 15.81 15.79
CA SER A 73 21.74 14.99 16.53
C SER A 73 22.02 13.68 15.78
N GLU A 74 23.22 13.12 15.98
CA GLU A 74 23.57 11.79 15.43
C GLU A 74 22.54 10.72 15.84
N SER A 75 22.08 10.77 17.10
CA SER A 75 21.05 9.86 17.61
C SER A 75 19.72 10.01 16.87
N ARG A 76 19.34 11.24 16.49
CA ARG A 76 18.11 11.48 15.75
C ARG A 76 18.22 10.96 14.32
N THR A 77 19.35 11.16 13.65
CA THR A 77 19.62 10.59 12.32
C THR A 77 19.52 9.06 12.34
N ARG A 78 20.15 8.42 13.32
CA ARG A 78 20.09 6.96 13.49
C ARG A 78 18.65 6.47 13.71
N ASN A 79 17.87 7.17 14.52
CA ASN A 79 16.47 6.82 14.75
C ASN A 79 15.64 6.94 13.47
N ILE A 80 15.82 7.98 12.65
CA ILE A 80 15.10 8.13 11.37
C ILE A 80 15.36 6.92 10.47
N ILE A 81 16.62 6.52 10.30
CA ILE A 81 16.99 5.37 9.48
C ILE A 81 16.38 4.08 10.03
N ARG A 82 16.54 3.84 11.33
CA ARG A 82 15.98 2.65 12.00
C ARG A 82 14.46 2.59 11.87
N ASP A 83 13.78 3.70 12.10
CA ASP A 83 12.32 3.77 12.08
C ASP A 83 11.79 3.53 10.66
N ALA A 84 12.47 4.03 9.63
CA ALA A 84 12.15 3.77 8.22
C ALA A 84 12.33 2.29 7.83
N LEU A 85 13.46 1.67 8.20
CA LEU A 85 13.70 0.24 7.96
C LEU A 85 12.66 -0.62 8.69
N CYS A 86 12.38 -0.31 9.96
CA CYS A 86 11.36 -1.01 10.75
C CYS A 86 9.95 -0.85 10.16
N TRP A 87 9.64 0.30 9.56
CA TRP A 87 8.38 0.50 8.87
C TRP A 87 8.26 -0.40 7.64
N LEU A 88 9.33 -0.53 6.83
CA LEU A 88 9.34 -1.45 5.69
C LEU A 88 9.17 -2.91 6.12
N HIS A 89 9.85 -3.33 7.20
CA HIS A 89 9.66 -4.66 7.79
C HIS A 89 8.22 -4.94 8.21
N LYS A 90 7.55 -3.95 8.81
CA LYS A 90 6.14 -4.08 9.21
C LYS A 90 5.16 -4.10 8.03
N ASN A 91 5.61 -3.77 6.83
CA ASN A 91 4.79 -3.74 5.62
C ASN A 91 5.46 -4.55 4.49
N PRO A 92 5.59 -5.88 4.64
CA PRO A 92 6.40 -6.72 3.76
C PRO A 92 5.92 -6.75 2.30
N ALA A 93 4.68 -6.34 2.02
CA ALA A 93 4.14 -6.16 0.67
C ALA A 93 5.07 -5.31 -0.22
N TRP A 94 5.70 -4.26 0.35
CA TRP A 94 6.66 -3.41 -0.35
C TRP A 94 7.95 -4.15 -0.72
N LEU A 95 8.43 -5.04 0.15
CA LEU A 95 9.67 -5.77 -0.06
C LEU A 95 9.59 -6.75 -1.23
N TYR A 96 8.40 -7.28 -1.52
CA TYR A 96 8.23 -8.16 -2.67
C TYR A 96 8.36 -7.45 -4.02
N TYR A 97 8.12 -6.13 -4.10
CA TYR A 97 8.42 -5.38 -5.33
C TYR A 97 9.93 -5.36 -5.63
N ILE A 98 10.77 -5.52 -4.60
CA ILE A 98 12.22 -5.64 -4.76
C ILE A 98 12.58 -7.05 -5.23
N THR A 99 12.08 -8.09 -4.55
CA THR A 99 12.51 -9.46 -4.86
C THR A 99 11.93 -10.01 -6.14
N ASP A 100 10.63 -9.82 -6.35
CA ASP A 100 9.94 -10.30 -7.55
C ASP A 100 10.16 -9.37 -8.76
N GLY A 101 10.63 -8.14 -8.53
CA GLY A 101 10.75 -7.08 -9.54
C GLY A 101 9.48 -6.23 -9.65
N PHE A 102 9.63 -4.94 -9.93
CA PHE A 102 8.52 -3.99 -9.93
C PHE A 102 7.47 -4.31 -11.01
N GLU A 103 7.88 -4.42 -12.26
CA GLU A 103 7.02 -4.67 -13.41
C GLU A 103 6.41 -6.07 -13.32
N ALA A 104 7.23 -7.08 -12.98
CA ALA A 104 6.77 -8.46 -12.85
C ALA A 104 5.70 -8.60 -11.75
N ARG A 105 5.94 -8.03 -10.56
CA ARG A 105 4.96 -8.03 -9.46
C ARG A 105 3.71 -7.25 -9.80
N THR A 106 3.87 -6.09 -10.43
CA THR A 106 2.74 -5.25 -10.87
C THR A 106 1.85 -5.98 -11.87
N ALA A 107 2.46 -6.67 -12.85
CA ALA A 107 1.73 -7.46 -13.85
C ALA A 107 0.99 -8.63 -13.19
N TYR A 108 1.65 -9.35 -12.28
CA TYR A 108 1.04 -10.43 -11.52
C TYR A 108 -0.16 -9.94 -10.70
N LEU A 109 -0.01 -8.86 -9.94
CA LEU A 109 -1.08 -8.31 -9.11
C LEU A 109 -2.23 -7.75 -9.94
N ARG A 110 -1.97 -7.16 -11.11
CA ARG A 110 -3.04 -6.72 -12.03
C ARG A 110 -3.88 -7.89 -12.53
N GLN A 111 -3.25 -9.01 -12.89
CA GLN A 111 -3.97 -10.22 -13.30
C GLN A 111 -4.79 -10.80 -12.14
N GLN A 112 -4.19 -10.87 -10.94
CA GLN A 112 -4.89 -11.31 -9.74
C GLN A 112 -6.09 -10.41 -9.41
N LEU A 113 -5.90 -9.08 -9.48
CA LEU A 113 -6.97 -8.12 -9.24
C LEU A 113 -8.14 -8.30 -10.21
N GLN A 114 -7.85 -8.44 -11.51
CA GLN A 114 -8.88 -8.68 -12.52
C GLN A 114 -9.68 -9.96 -12.21
N MET A 115 -9.01 -11.04 -11.83
CA MET A 115 -9.65 -12.31 -11.48
C MET A 115 -10.52 -12.18 -10.22
N GLU A 116 -9.97 -11.63 -9.12
CA GLU A 116 -10.69 -11.50 -7.85
C GLU A 116 -11.88 -10.53 -7.96
N GLU A 117 -11.71 -9.44 -8.70
CA GLU A 117 -12.77 -8.46 -8.96
C GLU A 117 -13.86 -9.05 -9.87
N GLN A 118 -13.51 -9.89 -10.85
CA GLN A 118 -14.48 -10.61 -11.67
C GLN A 118 -15.32 -11.56 -10.82
N ILE A 119 -14.69 -12.37 -9.95
CA ILE A 119 -15.39 -13.28 -9.03
C ILE A 119 -16.35 -12.48 -8.13
N TYR A 120 -15.88 -11.35 -7.59
CA TYR A 120 -16.71 -10.45 -6.79
C TYR A 120 -17.92 -9.95 -7.58
N CYS A 121 -17.70 -9.49 -8.82
CA CYS A 121 -18.77 -8.98 -9.68
C CYS A 121 -19.81 -10.05 -10.02
N GLU A 122 -19.37 -11.26 -10.40
CA GLU A 122 -20.25 -12.39 -10.70
C GLU A 122 -21.12 -12.73 -9.50
N ARG A 123 -20.53 -12.79 -8.31
CA ARG A 123 -21.25 -13.06 -7.06
C ARG A 123 -22.26 -11.96 -6.71
N CYS A 124 -21.90 -10.70 -6.90
CA CYS A 124 -22.80 -9.57 -6.68
C CYS A 124 -23.83 -9.38 -7.82
N GLY A 125 -23.81 -10.23 -8.86
CA GLY A 125 -24.74 -10.13 -10.00
C GLY A 125 -24.50 -8.91 -10.89
N ILE A 126 -23.27 -8.37 -10.90
CA ILE A 126 -22.87 -7.20 -11.67
C ILE A 126 -22.65 -7.62 -13.12
N THR A 127 -23.64 -7.38 -13.96
CA THR A 127 -23.69 -7.89 -15.34
C THR A 127 -23.50 -6.82 -16.42
N SER A 128 -23.55 -5.53 -16.06
CA SER A 128 -23.50 -4.42 -17.01
C SER A 128 -22.44 -3.38 -16.63
N PRO A 129 -21.73 -2.79 -17.61
CA PRO A 129 -20.90 -1.60 -17.39
C PRO A 129 -21.67 -0.40 -16.86
N THR A 130 -23.00 -0.36 -17.04
CA THR A 130 -23.87 0.69 -16.49
C THR A 130 -24.25 0.46 -15.03
N HIS A 131 -23.80 -0.65 -14.43
CA HIS A 131 -24.08 -0.96 -13.03
C HIS A 131 -23.47 0.09 -12.10
N LEU A 132 -24.14 0.37 -10.98
CA LEU A 132 -23.74 1.37 -9.97
C LEU A 132 -22.28 1.21 -9.52
N TYR A 133 -21.79 -0.03 -9.44
CA TYR A 133 -20.41 -0.37 -9.10
C TYR A 133 -19.36 0.39 -9.94
N TYR A 134 -19.62 0.58 -11.24
CA TYR A 134 -18.73 1.26 -12.17
C TYR A 134 -18.97 2.77 -12.25
N GLN A 135 -19.97 3.30 -11.52
CA GLN A 135 -20.34 4.70 -11.55
C GLN A 135 -19.51 5.54 -10.58
N GLY A 136 -19.58 6.86 -10.78
CA GLY A 136 -19.04 7.85 -9.85
C GLY A 136 -19.76 7.83 -8.50
N LEU A 137 -19.10 8.39 -7.49
CA LEU A 137 -19.56 8.50 -6.11
C LEU A 137 -20.93 9.20 -6.01
N GLU A 138 -21.20 10.14 -6.91
CA GLU A 138 -22.45 10.89 -7.01
C GLU A 138 -23.68 9.99 -7.25
N ALA A 139 -23.50 8.83 -7.90
CA ALA A 139 -24.57 7.89 -8.18
C ALA A 139 -25.11 7.22 -6.91
N LEU A 140 -24.35 7.22 -5.80
CA LEU A 140 -24.83 6.72 -4.51
C LEU A 140 -25.78 7.69 -3.80
N HIS A 141 -25.92 8.94 -4.29
CA HIS A 141 -26.76 9.98 -3.70
C HIS A 141 -26.54 10.14 -2.18
N LEU A 142 -25.30 10.01 -1.73
CA LEU A 142 -24.95 10.06 -0.32
C LEU A 142 -25.24 11.45 0.28
N PRO A 143 -25.67 11.52 1.56
CA PRO A 143 -25.74 12.79 2.26
C PRO A 143 -24.40 13.53 2.22
N ALA A 144 -24.41 14.87 2.16
CA ALA A 144 -23.21 15.69 2.06
C ALA A 144 -22.15 15.39 3.14
N LYS A 145 -22.59 14.99 4.34
CA LYS A 145 -21.72 14.57 5.46
C LYS A 145 -20.90 13.31 5.14
N CYS A 146 -21.39 12.43 4.28
CA CYS A 146 -20.67 11.22 3.84
C CYS A 146 -19.94 11.46 2.51
N TYR A 147 -20.56 12.19 1.58
CA TYR A 147 -20.00 12.49 0.26
C TYR A 147 -18.74 13.37 0.33
N ASN A 148 -18.81 14.51 1.05
CA ASN A 148 -17.74 15.51 1.01
C ASN A 148 -16.40 14.99 1.53
N PRO A 149 -16.32 14.24 2.65
CA PRO A 149 -15.06 13.67 3.09
C PRO A 149 -14.45 12.70 2.06
N LEU A 150 -15.25 11.83 1.44
CA LEU A 150 -14.78 10.86 0.44
C LEU A 150 -14.23 11.58 -0.80
N SER A 151 -15.02 12.48 -1.40
CA SER A 151 -14.64 13.22 -2.60
C SER A 151 -13.36 14.06 -2.42
N ARG A 152 -13.19 14.71 -1.26
CA ARG A 152 -11.98 15.50 -0.94
C ARG A 152 -10.71 14.68 -0.77
N ASN A 153 -10.83 13.37 -0.58
CA ASN A 153 -9.70 12.44 -0.43
C ASN A 153 -9.57 11.51 -1.65
N ASP A 154 -10.01 11.99 -2.81
CA ASP A 154 -9.88 11.32 -4.11
C ASP A 154 -10.61 9.96 -4.24
N VAL A 155 -11.56 9.67 -3.36
CA VAL A 155 -12.49 8.54 -3.53
C VAL A 155 -13.60 8.99 -4.48
N LYS A 156 -13.51 8.58 -5.75
CA LYS A 156 -14.36 9.11 -6.84
C LYS A 156 -15.40 8.12 -7.34
N THR A 157 -15.20 6.83 -7.13
CA THR A 157 -16.06 5.77 -7.68
C THR A 157 -16.64 4.89 -6.58
N VAL A 158 -17.74 4.19 -6.88
CA VAL A 158 -18.35 3.24 -5.94
C VAL A 158 -17.38 2.10 -5.60
N ARG A 159 -16.63 1.60 -6.59
CA ARG A 159 -15.50 0.66 -6.39
C ARG A 159 -14.50 1.16 -5.35
N GLU A 160 -14.06 2.41 -5.43
CA GLU A 160 -13.10 2.98 -4.47
C GLU A 160 -13.70 3.14 -3.07
N VAL A 161 -15.00 3.43 -2.95
CA VAL A 161 -15.69 3.44 -1.65
C VAL A 161 -15.65 2.05 -1.01
N LEU A 162 -15.89 0.99 -1.79
CA LEU A 162 -15.82 -0.39 -1.30
C LEU A 162 -14.42 -0.71 -0.77
N ILE A 163 -13.38 -0.38 -1.54
CA ILE A 163 -11.98 -0.57 -1.14
C ILE A 163 -11.67 0.22 0.13
N PHE A 164 -12.09 1.49 0.19
CA PHE A 164 -11.88 2.34 1.36
C PHE A 164 -12.53 1.74 2.62
N LEU A 165 -13.81 1.34 2.55
CA LEU A 165 -14.54 0.77 3.69
C LEU A 165 -13.98 -0.58 4.17
N CYS A 166 -13.34 -1.34 3.28
CA CYS A 166 -12.72 -2.63 3.60
C CYS A 166 -11.23 -2.50 4.00
N SER A 167 -10.72 -1.27 4.07
CA SER A 167 -9.34 -0.97 4.45
C SER A 167 -9.28 -0.32 5.84
N SER A 168 -8.10 -0.33 6.44
CA SER A 168 -7.80 0.40 7.67
C SER A 168 -7.57 1.91 7.45
N ALA A 169 -7.84 2.42 6.24
CA ALA A 169 -7.65 3.84 5.91
C ALA A 169 -8.60 4.73 6.72
N GLN A 170 -8.14 5.92 7.05
CA GLN A 170 -8.91 6.90 7.81
C GLN A 170 -8.98 8.21 7.05
N ILE A 171 -10.20 8.75 6.95
CA ILE A 171 -10.45 10.06 6.37
C ILE A 171 -10.96 10.99 7.46
N ARG A 172 -10.37 12.18 7.55
CA ARG A 172 -10.83 13.21 8.48
C ARG A 172 -12.31 13.54 8.22
N ASN A 173 -13.10 13.61 9.29
CA ASN A 173 -14.54 13.84 9.28
C ASN A 173 -15.39 12.70 8.67
N PHE A 174 -14.80 11.52 8.40
CA PHE A 174 -15.53 10.32 8.05
C PHE A 174 -15.44 9.33 9.23
N GLY A 175 -16.42 9.39 10.12
CA GLY A 175 -16.46 8.56 11.34
C GLY A 175 -17.31 7.31 11.20
N ALA A 176 -17.41 6.53 12.28
CA ALA A 176 -18.16 5.27 12.33
C ALA A 176 -19.62 5.41 11.85
N LEU A 177 -20.32 6.46 12.26
CA LEU A 177 -21.70 6.70 11.80
C LEU A 177 -21.80 6.89 10.29
N SER A 178 -20.89 7.66 9.69
CA SER A 178 -20.82 7.84 8.24
C SER A 178 -20.50 6.51 7.53
N ALA A 179 -19.56 5.74 8.07
CA ALA A 179 -19.22 4.42 7.55
C ALA A 179 -20.43 3.46 7.57
N THR A 180 -21.16 3.40 8.70
CA THR A 180 -22.39 2.60 8.82
C THR A 180 -23.45 3.05 7.82
N THR A 181 -23.67 4.37 7.68
CA THR A 181 -24.62 4.89 6.70
C THR A 181 -24.25 4.46 5.28
N VAL A 182 -23.00 4.69 4.83
CA VAL A 182 -22.58 4.29 3.48
C VAL A 182 -22.69 2.78 3.28
N ARG A 183 -22.34 1.99 4.30
CA ARG A 183 -22.50 0.54 4.25
C ARG A 183 -23.95 0.10 4.05
N GLU A 184 -24.90 0.74 4.72
CA GLU A 184 -26.32 0.44 4.52
C GLU A 184 -26.77 0.74 3.09
N TYR A 185 -26.29 1.83 2.48
CA TYR A 185 -26.54 2.10 1.06
C TYR A 185 -25.99 0.98 0.18
N LEU A 186 -24.72 0.59 0.37
CA LEU A 186 -24.09 -0.47 -0.43
C LEU A 186 -24.75 -1.84 -0.22
N ALA A 187 -25.27 -2.13 0.98
CA ALA A 187 -26.01 -3.36 1.26
C ALA A 187 -27.37 -3.40 0.55
N ARG A 188 -28.08 -2.26 0.46
CA ARG A 188 -29.34 -2.15 -0.32
C ARG A 188 -29.10 -2.44 -1.81
N GLU A 189 -27.96 -1.99 -2.32
CA GLU A 189 -27.51 -2.20 -3.70
C GLU A 189 -26.82 -3.56 -3.91
N LYS A 190 -26.84 -4.46 -2.91
CA LYS A 190 -26.24 -5.80 -2.95
C LYS A 190 -24.73 -5.83 -3.26
N LEU A 191 -24.03 -4.72 -3.01
CA LEU A 191 -22.57 -4.61 -3.16
C LEU A 191 -21.82 -5.08 -1.91
N LEU A 192 -22.47 -5.09 -0.75
CA LEU A 192 -21.94 -5.63 0.50
C LEU A 192 -22.98 -6.51 1.20
N PRO A 193 -22.54 -7.51 1.99
CA PRO A 193 -23.47 -8.29 2.80
C PRO A 193 -24.19 -7.41 3.84
N ALA A 194 -25.47 -7.69 4.03
CA ALA A 194 -26.28 -7.05 5.05
C ALA A 194 -25.88 -7.59 6.43
N GLY A 195 -25.12 -6.79 7.20
CA GLY A 195 -24.58 -7.19 8.51
C GLY A 195 -23.21 -7.87 8.42
N GLY A 196 -22.57 -8.11 9.58
CA GLY A 196 -21.22 -8.69 9.71
C GLY A 196 -20.10 -7.65 9.91
N ALA A 197 -18.88 -8.06 10.20
CA ALA A 197 -17.72 -7.16 10.17
C ALA A 197 -17.22 -7.04 8.73
N LEU A 198 -16.86 -5.83 8.29
CA LEU A 198 -16.12 -5.68 7.03
C LEU A 198 -14.66 -6.10 7.23
N PRO A 199 -13.99 -6.54 6.15
CA PRO A 199 -12.54 -6.66 6.15
C PRO A 199 -11.87 -5.37 6.63
N CYS A 200 -10.68 -5.51 7.21
CA CYS A 200 -9.85 -4.38 7.64
C CYS A 200 -8.44 -4.55 7.08
N CYS A 201 -8.33 -4.56 5.74
CA CYS A 201 -7.08 -4.76 5.03
C CYS A 201 -6.11 -3.59 5.30
N ASN A 202 -4.80 -3.86 5.36
CA ASN A 202 -3.83 -2.86 5.77
C ASN A 202 -3.64 -1.77 4.69
N ALA A 203 -4.15 -0.57 4.93
CA ALA A 203 -4.07 0.56 4.00
C ALA A 203 -2.65 1.13 3.79
N LYS A 204 -1.64 0.66 4.53
CA LYS A 204 -0.23 1.04 4.34
C LYS A 204 0.50 0.19 3.30
N THR A 205 -0.14 -0.88 2.81
CA THR A 205 0.40 -1.68 1.72
C THR A 205 0.29 -0.92 0.38
N PRO A 206 1.06 -1.32 -0.65
CA PRO A 206 0.91 -0.75 -1.98
C PRO A 206 -0.54 -0.88 -2.48
N ARG A 207 -1.00 0.10 -3.27
CA ARG A 207 -2.40 0.18 -3.70
C ARG A 207 -2.90 -1.11 -4.38
N LEU A 208 -2.10 -1.70 -5.27
CA LEU A 208 -2.51 -2.94 -5.95
C LEU A 208 -2.63 -4.12 -5.00
N ASP A 209 -1.72 -4.27 -4.03
CA ASP A 209 -1.79 -5.30 -3.01
C ASP A 209 -3.05 -5.15 -2.16
N LEU A 210 -3.35 -3.92 -1.72
CA LEU A 210 -4.56 -3.61 -0.96
C LEU A 210 -5.83 -3.97 -1.76
N GLU A 211 -5.92 -3.56 -3.03
CA GLU A 211 -7.08 -3.84 -3.87
C GLU A 211 -7.29 -5.36 -4.05
N VAL A 212 -6.23 -6.11 -4.34
CA VAL A 212 -6.28 -7.59 -4.43
C VAL A 212 -6.74 -8.21 -3.11
N GLU A 213 -6.17 -7.78 -1.99
CA GLU A 213 -6.50 -8.30 -0.66
C GLU A 213 -7.97 -8.01 -0.31
N VAL A 214 -8.46 -6.81 -0.60
CA VAL A 214 -9.86 -6.45 -0.36
C VAL A 214 -10.79 -7.36 -1.15
N PHE A 215 -10.60 -7.52 -2.47
CA PHE A 215 -11.52 -8.37 -3.26
C PHE A 215 -11.43 -9.84 -2.87
N ARG A 216 -10.22 -10.36 -2.61
CA ARG A 216 -10.05 -11.73 -2.10
C ARG A 216 -10.79 -11.94 -0.79
N THR A 217 -10.70 -10.97 0.13
CA THR A 217 -11.34 -11.06 1.45
C THR A 217 -12.85 -10.87 1.33
N LEU A 218 -13.30 -9.96 0.46
CA LEU A 218 -14.71 -9.83 0.13
C LEU A 218 -15.26 -11.14 -0.41
N ASN A 219 -14.52 -11.84 -1.29
CA ASN A 219 -14.90 -13.13 -1.87
C ASN A 219 -15.03 -14.26 -0.83
N THR A 220 -14.24 -14.24 0.25
CA THR A 220 -14.25 -15.28 1.30
C THR A 220 -15.21 -15.02 2.46
N HIS A 221 -15.51 -13.75 2.80
CA HIS A 221 -16.30 -13.38 3.98
C HIS A 221 -17.82 -13.23 3.72
N SER A 222 -18.38 -13.97 2.76
CA SER A 222 -19.81 -13.93 2.41
C SER A 222 -20.48 -15.29 2.57
#